data_AF-T1CFH4-F1
#
_entry.id   AF-T1CFH4-F1
#
_cell.length_a   1.000
_cell.length_b   1.000
_cell.length_c   1.000
_cell.angle_alpha   90.00
_cell.angle_beta   90.00
_cell.angle_gamma   90.00
#
_symmetry.space_group_name_H-M   'P 1'
#
loop_
_entity.id
_entity.type
_entity.pdbx_description
1 polymer ?
#
loop_
_entity_poly.entity_id
_entity_poly.type
_entity_poly.pdbx_seq_one_letter_code
_entity_poly.pdbx_strand_id
1 'polypeptide(L)'
;MTGYARVVSARSGVNLTWFLKSLNGRSRDILLRTPPIFDQFVNRFRSVLSSHPVRGRLEAELQTCPAGMEDSGTEINWLRIAEIRSWIETIRQNWDLGMSVDPLALLQWPGVLVRKEPDVSLE
;
A
#
# COMPACT_ATOMS: atom_id res chain seq x y z
N MET A 1 -12.74 -5.53 -20.96
CA MET A 1 -11.27 -5.45 -20.89
C MET A 1 -10.92 -4.40 -19.85
N THR A 2 -10.33 -4.82 -18.75
CA THR A 2 -9.90 -3.92 -17.66
C THR A 2 -8.41 -3.67 -17.78
N GLY A 3 -8.00 -2.41 -17.73
CA GLY A 3 -6.60 -2.01 -17.85
C GLY A 3 -6.05 -1.60 -16.49
N TYR A 4 -4.83 -1.98 -16.18
CA TYR A 4 -4.13 -1.54 -14.97
C TYR A 4 -2.78 -0.94 -15.38
N ALA A 5 -2.44 0.21 -14.81
CA ALA A 5 -1.14 0.82 -14.98
C ALA A 5 -0.63 1.36 -13.66
N ARG A 6 0.68 1.19 -13.43
CA ARG A 6 1.41 1.79 -12.33
C ARG A 6 2.57 2.59 -12.91
N VAL A 7 2.69 3.85 -12.52
CA VAL A 7 3.78 4.72 -12.95
C VAL A 7 4.42 5.35 -11.72
N VAL A 8 5.73 5.20 -11.58
CA VAL A 8 6.51 5.79 -10.48
C VAL A 8 7.38 6.88 -11.07
N SER A 9 7.44 8.02 -10.38
CA SER A 9 8.32 9.14 -10.72
C SER A 9 8.99 9.67 -9.46
N ALA A 10 10.31 9.74 -9.46
CA ALA A 10 11.10 10.32 -8.38
C ALA A 10 11.33 11.82 -8.64
N ARG A 11 10.99 12.68 -7.68
CA ARG A 11 11.23 14.13 -7.74
C ARG A 11 11.57 14.69 -6.37
N SER A 12 12.69 15.42 -6.27
CA SER A 12 13.08 16.17 -5.07
C SER A 12 13.03 15.35 -3.77
N GLY A 13 13.50 14.10 -3.80
CA GLY A 13 13.48 13.24 -2.62
C GLY A 13 12.11 12.63 -2.28
N VAL A 14 11.14 12.68 -3.20
CA VAL A 14 9.82 12.05 -3.07
C VAL A 14 9.50 11.23 -4.32
N ASN A 15 9.11 9.98 -4.12
CA ASN A 15 8.52 9.10 -5.11
C ASN A 15 7.01 9.31 -5.18
N LEU A 16 6.56 9.72 -6.36
CA LEU A 16 5.16 9.86 -6.74
C LEU A 16 4.75 8.59 -7.47
N THR A 17 3.79 7.84 -6.91
CA THR A 17 3.25 6.64 -7.56
C THR A 17 1.81 6.88 -7.99
N TRP A 18 1.55 6.72 -9.29
CA TRP A 18 0.21 6.69 -9.85
C TRP A 18 -0.25 5.25 -10.03
N PHE A 19 -1.45 4.96 -9.54
CA PHE A 19 -2.20 3.74 -9.84
C PHE A 19 -3.40 4.11 -10.69
N LEU A 20 -3.52 3.49 -11.85
CA LEU A 20 -4.60 3.71 -12.81
C LEU A 20 -5.29 2.39 -13.07
N LYS A 21 -6.61 2.39 -12.94
CA LYS A 21 -7.47 1.23 -13.21
C LYS A 21 -8.62 1.66 -14.11
N SER A 22 -8.67 1.06 -15.28
CA SER A 22 -9.76 1.24 -16.24
C SER A 22 -10.74 0.07 -16.12
N LEU A 23 -12.00 0.39 -15.85
CA LEU A 23 -13.11 -0.54 -15.76
C LEU A 23 -14.05 -0.35 -16.93
N ASN A 24 -14.47 -1.45 -17.56
CA ASN A 24 -15.48 -1.42 -18.60
C ASN A 24 -16.82 -0.97 -18.01
N GLY A 25 -17.31 0.19 -18.43
CA GLY A 25 -18.60 0.75 -18.02
C GLY A 25 -19.28 1.47 -19.18
N ARG A 26 -20.60 1.66 -19.09
CA ARG A 26 -21.40 2.37 -20.11
C ARG A 26 -21.25 3.88 -20.00
N SER A 27 -21.15 4.41 -18.79
CA SER A 27 -20.92 5.82 -18.49
C SER A 27 -19.42 6.09 -18.35
N ARG A 28 -19.03 7.33 -18.67
CA ARG A 28 -17.70 7.85 -18.38
C ARG A 28 -17.68 8.37 -16.95
N ASP A 29 -16.87 7.77 -16.09
CA ASP A 29 -16.71 8.20 -14.70
C ASP A 29 -15.21 8.27 -14.36
N ILE A 30 -14.80 9.32 -13.62
CA ILE A 30 -13.41 9.54 -13.22
C ILE A 30 -13.37 9.70 -11.70
N LEU A 31 -12.91 8.66 -11.02
CA LEU A 31 -12.61 8.70 -9.60
C LEU A 31 -11.13 9.03 -9.43
N LEU A 32 -10.85 10.23 -8.94
CA LEU A 32 -9.50 10.68 -8.61
C LEU A 32 -9.33 10.74 -7.09
N ARG A 33 -8.31 10.06 -6.58
CA ARG A 33 -7.87 10.14 -5.18
C ARG A 33 -6.46 10.69 -5.12
N THR A 34 -6.27 11.75 -4.35
CA THR A 34 -4.97 12.41 -4.19
C THR A 34 -4.73 12.76 -2.72
N PRO A 35 -3.47 12.84 -2.27
CA PRO A 35 -3.15 13.34 -0.94
C PRO A 35 -3.49 14.84 -0.81
N PRO A 36 -3.76 15.33 0.41
CA PRO A 36 -4.20 16.72 0.63
C PRO A 36 -3.25 17.79 0.08
N ILE A 37 -1.94 17.51 0.10
CA ILE A 37 -0.91 18.41 -0.44
C ILE A 37 -1.09 18.72 -1.94
N PHE A 38 -1.90 17.92 -2.65
CA PHE A 38 -2.20 18.10 -4.07
C PHE A 38 -3.61 18.64 -4.35
N ASP A 39 -4.38 19.04 -3.32
CA ASP A 39 -5.78 19.48 -3.50
C ASP A 39 -5.91 20.63 -4.51
N GLN A 40 -4.95 21.57 -4.51
CA GLN A 40 -4.91 22.68 -5.47
C GLN A 40 -4.70 22.22 -6.93
N PHE A 41 -4.15 21.02 -7.15
CA PHE A 41 -3.90 20.46 -8.48
C PHE A 41 -4.96 19.45 -8.93
N VAL A 42 -5.91 19.08 -8.08
CA VAL A 42 -6.96 18.09 -8.37
C VAL A 42 -7.72 18.39 -9.65
N ASN A 43 -8.13 19.65 -9.84
CA ASN A 43 -8.86 20.05 -11.05
C ASN A 43 -8.01 19.91 -12.31
N ARG A 44 -6.70 20.20 -12.22
CA ARG A 44 -5.76 20.04 -13.32
C ARG A 44 -5.58 18.55 -13.67
N PHE A 45 -5.43 17.69 -12.67
CA PHE A 45 -5.33 16.24 -12.89
C PHE A 45 -6.60 15.67 -13.51
N ARG A 46 -7.79 16.07 -13.01
CA ARG A 46 -9.06 15.68 -13.62
C ARG A 46 -9.16 16.12 -15.08
N SER A 47 -8.76 17.35 -15.40
CA SER A 47 -8.77 17.85 -16.78
C SER A 47 -7.90 16.97 -17.70
N VAL A 48 -6.67 16.64 -17.27
CA VAL A 48 -5.77 15.75 -18.02
C VAL A 48 -6.34 14.34 -18.17
N LEU A 49 -6.92 13.76 -17.12
CA LEU A 49 -7.56 12.44 -17.21
C LEU A 49 -8.79 12.48 -18.13
N SER A 50 -9.51 13.60 -18.17
CA SER A 50 -10.69 13.79 -19.01
C SER A 50 -10.36 14.10 -20.48
N SER A 51 -9.12 14.46 -20.82
CA SER A 51 -8.71 14.59 -22.23
C SER A 51 -8.41 13.23 -22.89
N HIS A 52 -8.23 12.18 -22.09
CA HIS A 52 -7.96 10.83 -22.61
C HIS A 52 -9.27 10.05 -22.82
N PRO A 53 -9.56 9.53 -24.03
CA PRO A 53 -10.81 8.86 -24.35
C PRO A 53 -10.86 7.45 -23.76
N VAL A 54 -11.17 7.35 -22.46
CA VAL A 54 -11.46 6.09 -21.78
C VAL A 54 -12.97 5.89 -21.78
N ARG A 55 -13.45 4.81 -22.43
CA ARG A 55 -14.83 4.34 -22.25
C ARG A 55 -14.92 3.56 -20.95
N GLY A 56 -15.87 3.93 -20.09
CA GLY A 56 -16.06 3.32 -18.78
C GLY A 56 -15.51 4.17 -17.64
N ARG A 57 -15.19 3.50 -16.54
CA ARG A 57 -14.75 4.16 -15.30
C ARG A 57 -13.24 4.11 -15.18
N LEU A 58 -12.62 5.26 -14.95
CA LEU A 58 -11.20 5.39 -14.67
C LEU A 58 -11.02 5.73 -13.19
N GLU A 59 -10.37 4.83 -12.45
CA GLU A 59 -9.92 5.08 -11.09
C GLU A 59 -8.44 5.46 -11.14
N ALA A 60 -8.10 6.63 -10.61
CA ALA A 60 -6.76 7.17 -10.54
C ALA A 60 -6.42 7.51 -9.09
N GLU A 61 -5.31 6.99 -8.60
CA GLU A 61 -4.83 7.25 -7.25
C GLU A 61 -3.37 7.70 -7.29
N LEU A 62 -3.08 8.81 -6.61
CA LEU A 62 -1.72 9.30 -6.38
C LEU A 62 -1.29 8.97 -4.96
N GLN A 63 -0.12 8.37 -4.82
CA GLN A 63 0.54 8.15 -3.54
C GLN A 63 1.91 8.82 -3.54
N THR A 64 2.33 9.30 -2.37
CA THR A 64 3.66 9.90 -2.17
C THR A 64 4.42 9.12 -1.12
N CYS A 65 5.65 8.74 -1.45
CA CYS A 65 6.61 8.15 -0.53
C CYS A 65 7.92 8.94 -0.60
N PRO A 66 8.68 9.10 0.49
CA PRO A 66 10.06 9.59 0.41
C PRO A 66 10.91 8.74 -0.56
N ALA A 67 11.82 9.36 -1.30
CA ALA A 67 12.74 8.66 -2.19
C ALA A 67 13.73 7.84 -1.36
N GLY A 68 14.05 6.63 -1.82
CA GLY A 68 14.82 5.65 -1.04
C GLY A 68 13.98 4.69 -0.21
N MET A 69 12.67 4.94 -0.06
CA MET A 69 11.69 3.99 0.49
C MET A 69 11.04 3.12 -0.60
N GLU A 70 11.76 2.78 -1.67
CA GLU A 70 11.23 1.92 -2.74
C GLU A 70 10.94 0.48 -2.28
N ASP A 71 11.48 0.10 -1.11
CA ASP A 71 11.33 -1.22 -0.48
C ASP A 71 10.64 -1.17 0.91
N SER A 72 10.09 -0.03 1.32
CA SER A 72 9.49 0.13 2.66
C SER A 72 8.02 -0.30 2.70
N GLY A 73 7.73 -1.44 2.09
CA GLY A 73 6.42 -2.06 2.06
C GLY A 73 6.27 -3.07 3.19
N THR A 74 6.26 -2.61 4.44
CA THR A 74 6.07 -3.45 5.65
C THR A 74 7.31 -4.26 6.03
N GLU A 75 7.80 -4.08 7.25
CA GLU A 75 8.84 -4.91 7.84
C GLU A 75 8.22 -5.92 8.80
N ILE A 76 8.83 -7.10 8.86
CA ILE A 76 8.47 -8.12 9.84
C ILE A 76 9.17 -7.76 11.16
N ASN A 77 8.38 -7.55 12.21
CA ASN A 77 8.88 -7.43 13.56
C ASN A 77 9.24 -8.81 14.11
N TRP A 78 10.49 -9.22 13.88
CA TRP A 78 11.03 -10.51 14.32
C TRP A 78 11.00 -10.70 15.84
N LEU A 79 11.12 -9.62 16.61
CA LEU A 79 11.02 -9.67 18.06
C LEU A 79 9.60 -10.11 18.48
N ARG A 80 8.57 -9.54 17.85
CA ARG A 80 7.18 -9.90 18.11
C ARG A 80 6.86 -11.33 17.69
N ILE A 81 7.43 -11.81 16.58
CA ILE A 81 7.32 -13.22 16.18
C ILE A 81 7.93 -14.15 17.22
N ALA A 82 9.08 -13.80 17.78
CA ALA A 82 9.73 -14.61 18.81
C ALA A 82 8.87 -14.72 20.09
N GLU A 83 8.25 -13.62 20.52
CA GLU A 83 7.29 -13.61 21.64
C GLU A 83 6.09 -14.53 21.37
N ILE A 84 5.42 -14.37 20.22
CA ILE A 84 4.27 -15.20 19.85
C ILE A 84 4.66 -16.68 19.78
N ARG A 85 5.83 -17.00 19.21
CA ARG A 85 6.35 -18.36 19.16
C ARG A 85 6.50 -18.97 20.56
N SER A 86 7.03 -18.21 21.51
CA SER A 86 7.21 -18.69 22.89
C SER A 86 5.88 -19.01 23.59
N TRP A 87 4.84 -18.21 23.34
CA TRP A 87 3.50 -18.46 23.88
C TRP A 87 2.86 -19.69 23.25
N ILE A 88 2.98 -19.84 21.93
CA ILE A 88 2.47 -21.02 21.22
C ILE A 88 3.15 -22.28 21.76
N GLU A 89 4.47 -22.26 21.95
CA GLU A 89 5.20 -23.40 22.50
C GLU A 89 4.77 -23.74 23.93
N THR A 90 4.60 -22.74 24.78
CA THR A 90 4.10 -22.92 26.16
C THR A 90 2.71 -23.57 26.17
N ILE A 91 1.82 -23.13 25.27
CA ILE A 91 0.48 -23.70 25.14
C ILE A 91 0.54 -25.15 24.64
N ARG A 92 1.40 -25.43 23.65
CA ARG A 92 1.55 -26.80 23.13
C ARG A 92 2.02 -27.77 24.20
N GLN A 93 2.98 -27.36 25.03
CA GLN A 93 3.52 -28.18 26.11
C GLN A 93 2.51 -28.39 27.24
N ASN A 94 1.76 -27.37 27.63
CA ASN A 94 0.81 -27.46 28.75
C ASN A 94 -0.47 -28.22 28.41
N TRP A 95 -0.88 -28.23 27.14
CA TRP A 95 -2.14 -28.84 26.70
C TRP A 95 -1.96 -30.02 25.73
N ASP A 96 -0.72 -30.47 25.48
CA ASP A 96 -0.37 -31.54 24.53
C ASP A 96 -1.02 -31.37 23.14
N LEU A 97 -0.94 -30.14 22.61
CA LEU A 97 -1.61 -29.76 21.36
C LEU A 97 -0.70 -29.92 20.13
N GLY A 98 -1.05 -30.85 19.26
CA GLY A 98 -0.42 -31.05 17.95
C GLY A 98 -0.82 -30.01 16.88
N MET A 99 -0.72 -28.71 17.17
CA MET A 99 -1.09 -27.66 16.19
C MET A 99 0.10 -27.15 15.36
N SER A 100 -0.09 -26.97 14.05
CA SER A 100 0.84 -26.24 13.17
C SER A 100 0.43 -24.77 13.07
N VAL A 101 1.40 -23.85 13.11
CA VAL A 101 1.15 -22.42 12.92
C VAL A 101 0.99 -22.12 11.44
N ASP A 102 -0.13 -21.51 11.05
CA ASP A 102 -0.30 -20.96 9.70
C ASP A 102 0.55 -19.68 9.55
N PRO A 103 1.55 -19.66 8.65
CA PRO A 103 2.42 -18.50 8.46
C PRO A 103 1.65 -17.24 8.04
N LEU A 104 0.55 -17.39 7.29
CA LEU A 104 -0.22 -16.23 6.83
C LEU A 104 -1.01 -15.60 7.98
N ALA A 105 -1.65 -16.42 8.82
CA ALA A 105 -2.29 -15.96 10.05
C ALA A 105 -1.29 -15.28 11.01
N LEU A 106 -0.05 -15.77 11.06
CA LEU A 106 1.01 -15.16 11.87
C LEU A 106 1.40 -13.76 11.38
N LEU A 107 1.52 -13.58 10.06
CA LEU A 107 1.80 -12.26 9.48
C LEU A 107 0.67 -11.26 9.71
N GLN A 108 -0.59 -11.73 9.76
CA GLN A 108 -1.74 -10.87 10.04
C GLN A 108 -1.88 -10.50 11.54
N TRP A 109 -1.05 -11.07 12.41
CA TRP A 109 -1.13 -10.83 13.84
C TRP A 109 -0.71 -9.38 14.19
N PRO A 110 -1.43 -8.70 15.10
CA PRO A 110 -1.15 -7.31 15.45
C PRO A 110 0.29 -7.12 15.93
N GLY A 111 1.00 -6.21 15.26
CA GLY A 111 2.38 -5.85 15.57
C GLY A 111 3.46 -6.74 14.94
N VAL A 112 3.08 -7.79 14.17
CA VAL A 112 4.04 -8.60 13.40
C VAL A 112 4.44 -7.90 12.12
N LEU A 113 3.47 -7.39 11.36
CA LEU A 113 3.71 -6.53 10.23
C LEU A 113 3.71 -5.08 10.71
N VAL A 114 4.89 -4.45 10.68
CA VAL A 114 5.06 -3.06 11.08
C VAL A 114 5.34 -2.22 9.85
N ARG A 115 4.63 -1.10 9.73
CA ARG A 115 4.94 -0.11 8.72
C ARG A 115 6.21 0.60 9.15
N LYS A 116 7.27 0.46 8.37
CA LYS A 116 8.52 1.20 8.60
C LYS A 116 8.19 2.69 8.63
N GLU A 117 8.39 3.34 9.77
CA GLU A 117 8.32 4.79 9.85
C GLU A 117 9.46 5.36 8.98
N PRO A 118 9.18 6.39 8.15
CA PRO A 118 10.24 7.11 7.47
C PRO A 118 11.17 7.69 8.51
N ASP A 119 12.43 7.27 8.45
CA ASP A 119 13.52 7.90 9.18
C ASP A 119 13.68 9.31 8.61
N VAL A 120 13.03 10.29 9.26
CA VAL A 120 13.17 11.70 8.93
C VAL A 120 14.35 12.22 9.73
N SER A 121 15.56 11.84 9.31
CA SER A 121 16.78 12.49 9.77
C SER A 121 16.83 13.90 9.14
N LEU A 122 16.48 14.91 9.93
CA LEU A 122 16.70 16.32 9.60
C LEU A 122 18.15 16.66 9.97
N GLU A 123 19.01 16.83 8.95
CA GLU A 123 20.26 17.61 9.04
C GLU A 123 20.12 18.88 8.21
#